data_AF-A0A838ET47-F1
#
_entry.id   AF-A0A838ET47-F1
#
_cell.length_a   1.000
_cell.length_b   1.000
_cell.length_c   1.000
_cell.angle_alpha   90.00
_cell.angle_beta   90.00
_cell.angle_gamma   90.00
#
_symmetry.space_group_name_H-M   'P 1'
#
loop_
_entity.id
_entity.type
_entity.pdbx_description
1 polymer ?
#
loop_
_entity_poly.entity_id
_entity_poly.type
_entity_poly.pdbx_seq_one_letter_code
_entity_poly.pdbx_strand_id
1 'polypeptide(L)'
;MGMDYKTSGVDIDMGDKFVDRIKRMVGKTHDARTVASVGGFAALYKMDENRFLAASTDGVGTKIKLAIETNVHNTIGIDLVAMCVNDLLCTGARPLFFLDYFASGKLNLDVGEKVLEGIVEGCLQGKMALIGGETAEMPGMYHNG
;
A
#
# COMPACT_ATOMS: atom_id res chain seq x y z
N MET A 1 12.55 -32.67 -7.81
CA MET A 1 13.22 -31.51 -7.18
C MET A 1 12.15 -30.46 -6.97
N GLY A 2 11.73 -30.25 -5.71
CA GLY A 2 10.70 -29.26 -5.40
C GLY A 2 11.27 -27.86 -5.64
N MET A 3 10.63 -27.10 -6.52
CA MET A 3 10.86 -25.66 -6.60
C MET A 3 10.28 -25.04 -5.34
N ASP A 4 11.15 -24.69 -4.41
CA ASP A 4 10.77 -23.84 -3.28
C ASP A 4 10.73 -22.39 -3.78
N TYR A 5 9.66 -21.65 -3.47
CA TYR A 5 9.51 -20.22 -3.82
C TYR A 5 10.72 -19.39 -3.37
N LYS A 6 11.36 -19.83 -2.28
CA LYS A 6 12.59 -19.23 -1.76
C LYS A 6 13.76 -19.27 -2.75
N THR A 7 13.82 -20.28 -3.62
CA THR A 7 14.85 -20.39 -4.68
C THR A 7 14.62 -19.45 -5.86
N SER A 8 13.39 -18.94 -6.02
CA SER A 8 13.06 -17.85 -6.95
C SER A 8 13.31 -16.46 -6.35
N GLY A 9 13.76 -16.39 -5.10
CA GLY A 9 14.08 -15.15 -4.40
C GLY A 9 12.89 -14.49 -3.70
N VAL A 10 11.78 -15.22 -3.51
CA VAL A 10 10.58 -14.73 -2.79
C VAL A 10 10.59 -15.32 -1.38
N ASP A 11 10.66 -14.48 -0.34
CA ASP A 11 10.64 -14.94 1.06
C ASP A 11 9.26 -14.69 1.70
N ILE A 12 8.39 -15.70 1.63
CA ILE A 12 7.03 -15.64 2.18
C ILE A 12 7.05 -15.30 3.69
N ASP A 13 8.03 -15.80 4.44
CA ASP A 13 8.19 -15.51 5.87
C ASP A 13 8.44 -14.02 6.13
N MET A 14 9.10 -13.33 5.20
CA MET A 14 9.35 -11.89 5.29
C MET A 14 8.10 -11.08 4.96
N GLY A 15 7.31 -11.53 3.98
CA GLY A 15 5.98 -10.99 3.71
C GLY A 15 5.07 -11.07 4.94
N ASP A 16 4.98 -12.23 5.58
CA ASP A 16 4.16 -12.42 6.78
C ASP A 16 4.61 -11.53 7.95
N LYS A 17 5.93 -11.44 8.19
CA LYS A 17 6.49 -10.51 9.19
C LYS A 17 6.18 -9.06 8.88
N PHE A 18 6.21 -8.68 7.60
CA PHE A 18 5.88 -7.35 7.17
C PHE A 18 4.42 -7.01 7.48
N VAL A 19 3.50 -7.91 7.15
CA VAL A 19 2.07 -7.81 7.49
C VAL A 19 1.87 -7.61 8.98
N ASP A 20 2.51 -8.44 9.81
CA ASP A 20 2.38 -8.36 11.26
C ASP A 20 2.84 -7.00 11.83
N ARG A 21 3.91 -6.41 11.27
CA ARG A 21 4.39 -5.07 11.67
C ARG A 21 3.38 -3.97 11.34
N ILE A 22 2.83 -3.99 10.13
CA ILE A 22 1.99 -2.89 9.64
C ILE A 22 0.53 -3.00 10.09
N LYS A 23 0.06 -4.19 10.50
CA LYS A 23 -1.35 -4.47 10.81
C LYS A 23 -1.98 -3.47 11.78
N ARG A 24 -1.28 -3.12 12.87
CA ARG A 24 -1.78 -2.14 13.86
C ARG A 24 -1.89 -0.74 13.27
N MET A 25 -0.97 -0.37 12.40
CA MET A 25 -0.91 0.95 11.77
C MET A 25 -2.01 1.10 10.72
N VAL A 26 -2.19 0.10 9.85
CA VAL A 26 -3.26 0.03 8.84
C VAL A 26 -4.63 0.11 9.53
N GLY A 27 -4.81 -0.63 10.63
CA GLY A 27 -6.06 -0.62 11.39
C GLY A 27 -6.49 0.75 11.94
N LYS A 28 -5.58 1.73 12.05
CA LYS A 28 -5.93 3.11 12.45
C LYS A 28 -6.77 3.85 11.39
N THR A 29 -6.69 3.40 10.13
CA THR A 29 -7.42 4.02 9.02
C THR A 29 -8.84 3.48 8.86
N HIS A 30 -9.15 2.35 9.49
CA HIS A 30 -10.44 1.67 9.31
C HIS A 30 -11.60 2.51 9.88
N ASP A 31 -12.68 2.61 9.10
CA ASP A 31 -13.93 3.26 9.51
C ASP A 31 -15.04 2.22 9.76
N ALA A 32 -16.25 2.69 10.10
CA ALA A 32 -17.40 1.81 10.36
C ALA A 32 -17.90 1.03 9.14
N ARG A 33 -17.36 1.30 7.93
CA ARG A 33 -17.72 0.62 6.68
C ARG A 33 -16.68 -0.43 6.28
N THR A 34 -15.49 -0.40 6.87
CA THR A 34 -14.50 -1.46 6.71
C THR A 34 -14.94 -2.71 7.47
N VAL A 35 -15.12 -3.83 6.77
CA VAL A 35 -15.43 -5.12 7.40
C VAL A 35 -14.13 -5.81 7.75
N ALA A 36 -13.74 -5.74 9.02
CA ALA A 36 -12.56 -6.46 9.54
C ALA A 36 -12.85 -7.97 9.59
N SER A 37 -12.04 -8.80 8.92
CA SER A 37 -11.93 -10.27 9.05
C SER A 37 -11.50 -11.00 7.77
N VAL A 38 -11.41 -10.30 6.63
CA VAL A 38 -10.80 -10.88 5.44
C VAL A 38 -9.28 -10.78 5.62
N GLY A 39 -8.63 -11.90 5.93
CA GLY A 39 -7.18 -11.97 6.05
C GLY A 39 -6.50 -11.84 4.68
N GLY A 40 -5.19 -11.55 4.67
CA GLY A 40 -4.38 -11.58 3.44
C GLY A 40 -4.64 -10.42 2.48
N PHE A 41 -4.61 -9.18 2.97
CA PHE A 41 -4.70 -7.94 2.18
C PHE A 41 -5.96 -7.74 1.31
N ALA A 42 -6.96 -8.60 1.41
CA ALA A 42 -8.29 -8.32 0.88
C ALA A 42 -9.19 -7.80 2.01
N ALA A 43 -10.19 -6.99 1.66
CA ALA A 43 -11.21 -6.53 2.60
C ALA A 43 -12.53 -6.29 1.89
N LEU A 44 -13.62 -6.34 2.66
CA LEU A 44 -14.92 -5.89 2.19
C LEU A 44 -15.18 -4.48 2.71
N TYR A 45 -15.78 -3.65 1.85
CA TYR A 45 -16.14 -2.28 2.18
C TYR A 45 -17.63 -2.05 1.91
N LYS A 46 -18.36 -1.60 2.92
CA LYS A 46 -19.81 -1.39 2.82
C LYS A 46 -20.10 -0.17 1.94
N MET A 47 -20.86 -0.40 0.87
CA MET A 47 -21.33 0.63 -0.06
C MET A 47 -22.83 0.90 0.13
N ASP A 48 -23.23 2.14 -0.16
CA ASP A 48 -24.64 2.53 -0.16
C ASP A 48 -25.28 2.16 -1.51
N GLU A 49 -26.52 1.71 -1.49
CA GLU A 49 -27.28 1.43 -2.70
C GLU A 49 -27.54 2.74 -3.48
N ASN A 50 -27.48 2.69 -4.81
CA ASN A 50 -27.73 3.82 -5.73
C ASN A 50 -26.65 4.93 -5.78
N ARG A 51 -25.37 4.59 -5.60
CA ARG A 51 -24.25 5.51 -5.84
C ARG A 51 -23.30 5.00 -6.91
N PHE A 52 -22.67 5.93 -7.64
CA PHE A 52 -21.56 5.62 -8.53
C PHE A 52 -20.25 5.51 -7.74
N LEU A 53 -19.36 4.64 -8.21
CA LEU A 53 -18.01 4.50 -7.68
C LEU A 53 -17.03 5.13 -8.67
N ALA A 54 -16.23 6.08 -8.20
CA ALA A 54 -15.05 6.56 -8.91
C ALA A 54 -13.83 5.78 -8.42
N ALA A 55 -12.95 5.40 -9.33
CA ALA A 55 -11.70 4.72 -9.04
C ALA A 55 -10.57 5.42 -9.80
N SER A 56 -9.41 5.51 -9.16
CA SER A 56 -8.18 6.06 -9.75
C SER A 56 -7.01 5.17 -9.32
N THR A 57 -5.99 5.11 -10.16
CA THR A 57 -4.74 4.42 -9.89
C THR A 57 -3.61 5.26 -10.47
N ASP A 58 -2.56 5.47 -9.68
CA ASP A 58 -1.39 6.23 -10.08
C ASP A 58 -0.15 5.74 -9.34
N GLY A 59 1.02 6.12 -9.82
CA GLY A 59 2.30 5.89 -9.18
C GLY A 59 2.97 7.20 -8.76
N VAL A 60 3.99 7.08 -7.91
CA VAL A 60 4.82 8.23 -7.50
C VAL A 60 5.75 8.71 -8.63
N GLY A 61 6.08 7.82 -9.56
CA GLY A 61 7.01 8.11 -10.65
C GLY A 61 8.47 8.23 -10.20
N THR A 62 9.26 9.02 -10.92
CA THR A 62 10.71 9.10 -10.73
C THR A 62 11.15 9.76 -9.42
N LYS A 63 10.22 10.39 -8.67
CA LYS A 63 10.49 10.93 -7.33
C LYS A 63 10.96 9.85 -6.34
N ILE A 64 10.61 8.58 -6.58
CA ILE A 64 11.12 7.43 -5.82
C ILE A 64 12.66 7.41 -5.81
N LYS A 65 13.33 7.82 -6.89
CA LYS A 65 14.80 7.87 -6.94
C LYS A 65 15.37 8.82 -5.88
N LEU A 66 14.73 9.97 -5.67
CA LEU A 66 15.16 10.93 -4.65
C LEU A 66 14.93 10.38 -3.23
N ALA A 67 13.84 9.66 -2.99
CA ALA A 67 13.59 9.00 -1.72
C ALA A 67 14.69 7.96 -1.39
N ILE A 68 15.13 7.20 -2.40
CA ILE A 68 16.24 6.23 -2.29
C ILE A 68 17.56 6.95 -2.02
N GLU A 69 17.92 7.93 -2.86
CA GLU A 69 19.19 8.67 -2.76
C GLU A 69 19.34 9.43 -1.44
N THR A 70 18.24 9.94 -0.88
CA THR A 70 18.22 10.67 0.40
C THR A 70 17.94 9.79 1.61
N ASN A 71 17.59 8.52 1.40
CA ASN A 71 17.15 7.58 2.43
C ASN A 71 15.94 8.09 3.26
N VAL A 72 15.03 8.85 2.62
CA VAL A 72 13.80 9.39 3.22
C VAL A 72 12.59 8.73 2.57
N HIS A 73 12.04 7.74 3.26
CA HIS A 73 10.95 6.89 2.74
C HIS A 73 9.59 7.14 3.40
N ASN A 74 9.55 7.84 4.52
CA ASN A 74 8.34 7.99 5.35
C ASN A 74 7.31 9.00 4.82
N THR A 75 7.65 9.76 3.78
CA THR A 75 6.73 10.72 3.14
C THR A 75 6.30 10.30 1.75
N ILE A 76 7.00 9.34 1.11
CA ILE A 76 6.74 8.97 -0.28
C ILE A 76 5.38 8.29 -0.46
N GLY A 77 4.89 7.63 0.59
CA GLY A 77 3.54 7.07 0.63
C GLY A 77 2.43 8.13 0.65
N ILE A 78 2.70 9.31 1.23
CA ILE A 78 1.76 10.45 1.20
C ILE A 78 1.63 10.94 -0.25
N ASP A 79 2.76 11.05 -0.95
CA ASP A 79 2.77 11.43 -2.37
C ASP A 79 1.94 10.45 -3.21
N LEU A 80 2.13 9.13 -3.00
CA LEU A 80 1.36 8.09 -3.69
C LEU A 80 -0.14 8.28 -3.50
N VAL A 81 -0.58 8.45 -2.26
CA VAL A 81 -2.00 8.65 -1.93
C VAL A 81 -2.54 9.94 -2.55
N ALA A 82 -1.77 11.03 -2.46
CA ALA A 82 -2.19 12.33 -2.95
C ALA A 82 -2.41 12.35 -4.47
N MET A 83 -1.57 11.66 -5.25
CA MET A 83 -1.74 11.53 -6.71
C MET A 83 -3.11 10.94 -7.05
N CYS A 84 -3.46 9.79 -6.46
CA CYS A 84 -4.75 9.14 -6.70
C CYS A 84 -5.94 9.97 -6.19
N VAL A 85 -5.84 10.53 -4.97
CA VAL A 85 -6.96 11.23 -4.32
C VAL A 85 -7.28 12.56 -5.01
N ASN A 86 -6.27 13.31 -5.45
CA ASN A 86 -6.49 14.59 -6.12
C ASN A 86 -7.25 14.43 -7.44
N ASP A 87 -6.97 13.37 -8.20
CA ASP A 87 -7.70 13.04 -9.42
C ASP A 87 -9.15 12.64 -9.12
N LEU A 88 -9.37 11.83 -8.08
CA LEU A 88 -10.72 11.46 -7.64
C LEU A 88 -11.54 12.70 -7.25
N LEU A 89 -10.94 13.66 -6.54
CA LEU A 89 -11.62 14.88 -6.10
C LEU A 89 -12.09 15.74 -7.28
N CYS A 90 -11.40 15.70 -8.42
CA CYS A 90 -11.80 16.43 -9.63
C CYS A 90 -13.15 15.93 -10.20
N THR A 91 -13.58 14.72 -9.85
CA THR A 91 -14.89 14.18 -10.23
C THR A 91 -16.02 14.60 -9.28
N GLY A 92 -15.70 15.26 -8.16
CA GLY A 92 -16.63 15.51 -7.06
C GLY A 92 -16.86 14.30 -6.14
N ALA A 93 -16.13 13.20 -6.35
CA ALA A 93 -16.20 12.03 -5.51
C ALA A 93 -15.60 12.26 -4.12
N ARG A 94 -16.11 11.51 -3.14
CA ARG A 94 -15.51 11.44 -1.80
C ARG A 94 -14.61 10.21 -1.71
N PRO A 95 -13.35 10.34 -1.26
CA PRO A 95 -12.48 9.20 -0.99
C PRO A 95 -13.13 8.23 0.01
N LEU A 96 -13.03 6.93 -0.28
CA LEU A 96 -13.65 5.86 0.52
C LEU A 96 -12.60 4.94 1.13
N PHE A 97 -11.79 4.35 0.27
CA PHE A 97 -10.73 3.43 0.64
C PHE A 97 -9.56 3.51 -0.33
N PHE A 98 -8.43 2.93 0.06
CA PHE A 98 -7.21 2.84 -0.72
C PHE A 98 -6.67 1.40 -0.73
N LEU A 99 -5.98 1.06 -1.81
CA LEU A 99 -5.23 -0.18 -2.01
C LEU A 99 -3.84 0.19 -2.52
N ASP A 100 -2.79 -0.48 -2.04
CA ASP A 100 -1.42 -0.25 -2.51
C ASP A 100 -0.78 -1.50 -3.14
N TYR A 101 0.29 -1.29 -3.92
CA TYR A 101 1.11 -2.36 -4.47
C TYR A 101 2.59 -1.99 -4.29
N PHE A 102 3.27 -2.73 -3.42
CA PHE A 102 4.68 -2.52 -3.11
C PHE A 102 5.54 -3.58 -3.81
N ALA A 103 6.42 -3.14 -4.71
CA ALA A 103 7.37 -4.01 -5.40
C ALA A 103 8.81 -3.64 -5.08
N SER A 104 9.65 -4.65 -4.85
CA SER A 104 11.07 -4.48 -4.58
C SER A 104 11.90 -5.63 -5.14
N GLY A 105 13.21 -5.43 -5.29
CA GLY A 105 14.11 -6.53 -5.65
C GLY A 105 14.24 -7.52 -4.49
N LYS A 106 14.41 -6.96 -3.29
CA LYS A 106 14.38 -7.68 -2.02
C LYS A 106 13.69 -6.80 -0.99
N LEU A 107 12.80 -7.39 -0.19
CA LEU A 107 12.04 -6.68 0.81
C LEU A 107 12.95 -6.29 1.98
N ASN A 108 13.12 -4.99 2.17
CA ASN A 108 13.65 -4.41 3.40
C ASN A 108 12.47 -3.97 4.29
N LEU A 109 12.27 -4.67 5.40
CA LEU A 109 11.14 -4.42 6.30
C LEU A 109 11.10 -2.98 6.82
N ASP A 110 12.25 -2.40 7.16
CA ASP A 110 12.30 -1.06 7.77
C ASP A 110 12.01 0.03 6.74
N VAL A 111 12.41 -0.17 5.48
CA VAL A 111 12.05 0.73 4.37
C VAL A 111 10.58 0.57 4.02
N GLY A 112 10.10 -0.66 3.86
CA GLY A 112 8.70 -0.95 3.57
C GLY A 112 7.78 -0.36 4.65
N GLU A 113 8.15 -0.46 5.92
CA GLU A 113 7.36 0.05 7.05
C GLU A 113 7.25 1.58 7.00
N LYS A 114 8.34 2.28 6.67
CA LYS A 114 8.32 3.74 6.44
C LYS A 114 7.44 4.13 5.25
N VAL A 115 7.52 3.41 4.13
CA VAL A 115 6.66 3.69 2.97
C VAL A 115 5.18 3.53 3.37
N LEU A 116 4.84 2.44 4.06
CA LEU A 116 3.48 2.20 4.56
C LEU A 116 3.03 3.23 5.60
N GLU A 117 3.93 3.72 6.45
CA GLU A 117 3.65 4.83 7.37
C GLU A 117 3.16 6.06 6.60
N GLY A 118 3.84 6.41 5.50
CA GLY A 118 3.42 7.50 4.62
C GLY A 118 2.06 7.24 3.96
N ILE A 119 1.80 6.02 3.49
CA ILE A 119 0.51 5.66 2.87
C ILE A 119 -0.62 5.80 3.91
N VAL A 120 -0.40 5.28 5.12
CA VAL A 120 -1.36 5.37 6.22
C VAL A 120 -1.64 6.82 6.58
N GLU A 121 -0.60 7.66 6.70
CA GLU A 121 -0.76 9.09 6.96
C GLU A 121 -1.56 9.78 5.84
N GLY A 122 -1.26 9.48 4.57
CA GLY A 122 -2.04 9.98 3.43
C GLY A 122 -3.50 9.56 3.50
N CYS A 123 -3.79 8.31 3.87
CA CYS A 123 -5.16 7.81 4.04
C CYS A 123 -5.89 8.53 5.18
N LEU A 124 -5.21 8.80 6.30
CA LEU A 124 -5.76 9.55 7.43
C LEU A 124 -6.10 10.99 7.04
N GLN A 125 -5.21 11.67 6.30
CA GLN A 125 -5.47 13.01 5.77
C GLN A 125 -6.67 13.02 4.80
N GLY A 126 -6.77 12.00 3.95
CA GLY A 126 -7.88 11.77 3.03
C GLY A 126 -9.18 11.26 3.67
N LYS A 127 -9.17 10.98 4.99
CA LYS A 127 -10.30 10.39 5.74
C LYS A 127 -10.85 9.12 5.08
N MET A 128 -9.95 8.26 4.60
CA MET A 128 -10.27 7.00 3.95
C MET A 128 -9.55 5.83 4.60
N ALA A 129 -10.08 4.62 4.41
CA ALA A 129 -9.47 3.41 4.95
C ALA A 129 -8.43 2.84 3.98
N LEU A 130 -7.25 2.48 4.46
CA LEU A 130 -6.36 1.57 3.74
C LEU A 130 -6.88 0.16 4.00
N ILE A 131 -7.48 -0.47 2.99
CA ILE A 131 -8.23 -1.72 3.17
C ILE A 131 -7.50 -2.96 2.64
N GLY A 132 -6.37 -2.79 1.98
CA GLY A 132 -5.66 -3.89 1.34
C GLY A 132 -4.45 -3.42 0.54
N GLY A 133 -3.74 -4.38 -0.03
CA GLY A 133 -2.55 -4.12 -0.83
C GLY A 133 -1.81 -5.39 -1.25
N GLU A 134 -0.59 -5.28 -1.72
CA GLU A 134 0.25 -6.42 -2.08
C GLU A 134 1.73 -6.08 -1.89
N THR A 135 2.55 -7.08 -1.54
CA THR A 135 4.00 -6.94 -1.41
C THR A 135 4.70 -8.01 -2.24
N ALA A 136 5.42 -7.59 -3.28
CA ALA A 136 6.10 -8.47 -4.22
C ALA A 136 7.63 -8.29 -4.20
N GLU A 137 8.35 -9.40 -4.03
CA GLU A 137 9.79 -9.49 -4.23
C GLU A 137 10.10 -10.03 -5.64
N MET A 138 10.84 -9.25 -6.44
CA MET A 138 11.16 -9.56 -7.83
C MET A 138 12.64 -9.21 -8.13
N PRO A 139 13.61 -9.98 -7.58
CA PRO A 139 15.04 -9.66 -7.64
C PRO A 139 15.64 -9.64 -9.06
N GLY A 140 15.00 -10.32 -10.02
CA GLY A 140 15.40 -10.27 -11.43
C GLY A 140 14.86 -9.06 -12.20
N MET A 141 13.89 -8.33 -11.63
CA MET A 141 13.24 -7.18 -12.27
C MET A 141 13.72 -5.86 -11.65
N TYR A 142 13.85 -5.82 -10.32
CA TYR A 142 14.28 -4.64 -9.59
C TYR A 142 15.69 -4.87 -9.05
N HIS A 143 16.56 -3.89 -9.30
CA HIS A 143 17.91 -3.87 -8.73
C HIS A 143 17.82 -3.66 -7.21
N ASN A 144 18.91 -3.97 -6.50
CA ASN A 144 19.01 -3.64 -5.08
C ASN A 144 18.84 -2.13 -4.91
N GLY A 145 17.74 -1.74 -4.27
CA GLY A 145 17.38 -0.37 -3.90
C GLY A 145 17.46 -0.17 -2.40
#